data_AF-A0A0A9WF76-F1
#
_entry.id   AF-A0A0A9WF76-F1
#
_cell.length_a   1.000
_cell.length_b   1.000
_cell.length_c   1.000
_cell.angle_alpha   90.00
_cell.angle_beta   90.00
_cell.angle_gamma   90.00
#
_symmetry.space_group_name_H-M   'P 1'
#
loop_
_entity.id
_entity.type
_entity.pdbx_description
1 polymer ?
#
loop_
_entity_poly.entity_id
_entity_poly.type
_entity_poly.pdbx_seq_one_letter_code
_entity_poly.pdbx_strand_id
1 'polypeptide(L)'
;MLIAILALVACACAQQIPDCRNVNDRVDAVVGASDYLMWLHGAAPPVDDFQHDFTVSILGFPMTVSLEVEDGALSSLKSLARSGPAMECSTSNFQTLEANFIYDVLQADYVALTVKFWHWELQGSFSYRVRPTVNLAIAQGGSECTLESFSFVNTDNVEYIFKIDETTWKGWLVGKMLRRALEKDGGATPLLTSVLKAAQTTADSYFRQAWCQPLV
;
A
#
# COMPACT_ATOMS: atom_id res chain seq x y z
N MET A 1 57.86 38.35 -12.39
CA MET A 1 56.91 37.89 -11.36
C MET A 1 55.71 38.82 -11.38
N LEU A 2 54.62 38.41 -12.01
CA LEU A 2 53.33 39.12 -12.02
C LEU A 2 52.40 38.36 -11.06
N ILE A 3 51.92 39.03 -10.02
CA ILE A 3 50.99 38.46 -9.06
C ILE A 3 49.58 38.64 -9.62
N ALA A 4 48.90 37.51 -9.83
CA ALA A 4 47.51 37.43 -10.22
C ALA A 4 46.59 37.85 -9.05
N ILE A 5 45.55 38.62 -9.35
CA ILE A 5 44.40 38.80 -8.46
C ILE A 5 43.17 38.30 -9.23
N LEU A 6 42.83 37.03 -9.02
CA LEU A 6 41.56 36.44 -9.43
C LEU A 6 40.52 36.81 -8.37
N ALA A 7 39.62 37.72 -8.72
CA ALA A 7 38.42 37.99 -7.93
C ALA A 7 37.44 36.82 -8.13
N LEU A 8 37.39 35.91 -7.15
CA LEU A 8 36.34 34.90 -7.02
C LEU A 8 35.04 35.60 -6.61
N VAL A 9 34.15 35.81 -7.58
CA VAL A 9 32.75 36.15 -7.30
C VAL A 9 32.09 34.88 -6.78
N ALA A 10 31.96 34.79 -5.45
CA ALA A 10 31.13 33.78 -4.81
C ALA A 10 29.66 34.10 -5.14
N CYS A 11 29.10 33.37 -6.10
CA CYS A 11 27.67 33.42 -6.37
C CYS A 11 26.95 32.75 -5.19
N ALA A 12 26.49 33.56 -4.23
CA ALA A 12 25.64 33.09 -3.15
C ALA A 12 24.27 32.75 -3.74
N CYS A 13 24.06 31.49 -4.13
CA CYS A 13 22.70 30.97 -4.31
C CYS A 13 22.05 31.04 -2.92
N ALA A 14 21.22 32.05 -2.69
CA ALA A 14 20.40 32.14 -1.49
C ALA A 14 19.56 30.86 -1.44
N GLN A 15 19.92 29.93 -0.55
CA GLN A 15 19.11 28.75 -0.28
C GLN A 15 17.80 29.24 0.31
N GLN A 16 16.75 29.17 -0.49
CA GLN A 16 15.42 29.59 -0.08
C GLN A 16 14.93 28.60 0.98
N ILE A 17 14.87 29.06 2.24
CA ILE A 17 14.40 28.24 3.35
C ILE A 17 12.90 27.98 3.12
N PRO A 18 12.45 26.71 3.07
CA PRO A 18 11.05 26.40 2.87
C PRO A 18 10.22 26.85 4.08
N ASP A 19 9.08 27.49 3.82
CA ASP A 19 8.09 27.81 4.85
C ASP A 19 7.20 26.59 5.07
N CYS A 20 7.24 26.04 6.28
CA CYS A 20 6.55 24.81 6.64
C CYS A 20 5.46 25.08 7.65
N ARG A 21 4.24 24.62 7.35
CA ARG A 21 3.07 24.79 8.21
C ARG A 21 2.28 23.50 8.35
N ASN A 22 1.54 23.40 9.46
CA ASN A 22 0.59 22.33 9.67
C ASN A 22 -0.66 22.55 8.80
N VAL A 23 -1.13 21.51 8.13
CA VAL A 23 -2.29 21.56 7.20
C VAL A 23 -3.32 20.47 7.48
N ASN A 24 -3.47 20.07 8.75
CA ASN A 24 -4.34 18.96 9.17
C ASN A 24 -5.76 19.05 8.59
N ASP A 25 -6.45 20.17 8.78
CA ASP A 25 -7.85 20.33 8.36
C ASP A 25 -8.02 20.21 6.84
N ARG A 26 -7.05 20.73 6.07
CA ARG A 26 -7.05 20.62 4.60
C ARG A 26 -6.83 19.17 4.16
N VAL A 27 -5.92 18.46 4.81
CA VAL A 27 -5.69 17.04 4.52
C VAL A 27 -6.90 16.20 4.86
N ASP A 28 -7.55 16.45 5.99
CA ASP A 28 -8.76 15.73 6.38
C ASP A 28 -9.92 15.97 5.38
N ALA A 29 -10.04 17.20 4.84
CA ALA A 29 -10.97 17.49 3.75
C ALA A 29 -10.61 16.77 2.43
N VAL A 30 -9.32 16.67 2.11
CA VAL A 30 -8.82 15.98 0.91
C VAL A 30 -9.04 14.47 1.00
N VAL A 31 -8.86 13.87 2.18
CA VAL A 31 -9.25 12.48 2.45
C VAL A 31 -10.74 12.29 2.16
N GLY A 32 -11.61 13.14 2.71
CA GLY A 32 -13.05 13.07 2.45
C GLY A 32 -13.42 13.22 0.98
N ALA A 33 -12.75 14.12 0.24
CA ALA A 33 -12.95 14.28 -1.20
C ALA A 33 -12.46 13.04 -1.99
N SER A 34 -11.30 12.49 -1.62
CA SER A 34 -10.76 11.26 -2.20
C SER A 34 -11.72 10.08 -2.00
N ASP A 35 -12.29 9.94 -0.80
CA ASP A 35 -13.27 8.89 -0.48
C ASP A 35 -14.54 9.03 -1.33
N TYR A 36 -15.02 10.26 -1.51
CA TYR A 36 -16.17 10.54 -2.37
C TYR A 36 -15.88 10.18 -3.83
N LEU A 37 -14.70 10.53 -4.35
CA LEU A 37 -14.29 10.18 -5.72
C LEU A 37 -14.19 8.65 -5.90
N MET A 38 -13.55 7.95 -4.95
CA MET A 38 -13.46 6.49 -4.96
C MET A 38 -14.84 5.84 -4.96
N TRP A 39 -15.78 6.35 -4.15
CA TRP A 39 -17.16 5.85 -4.12
C TRP A 39 -17.88 6.10 -5.45
N LEU A 40 -17.77 7.32 -6.00
CA LEU A 40 -18.39 7.70 -7.27
C LEU A 40 -17.94 6.82 -8.43
N HIS A 41 -16.66 6.43 -8.43
CA HIS A 41 -16.05 5.60 -9.48
C HIS A 41 -16.09 4.10 -9.18
N GLY A 42 -16.63 3.67 -8.04
CA GLY A 42 -16.67 2.25 -7.65
C GLY A 42 -15.27 1.63 -7.55
N ALA A 43 -14.30 2.37 -6.99
CA ALA A 43 -12.91 1.97 -6.97
C ALA A 43 -12.69 0.64 -6.25
N ALA A 44 -12.28 -0.37 -7.02
CA ALA A 44 -11.83 -1.68 -6.55
C ALA A 44 -10.59 -2.06 -7.39
N PRO A 45 -9.41 -1.48 -7.10
CA PRO A 45 -8.24 -1.68 -7.93
C PRO A 45 -7.82 -3.16 -7.87
N PRO A 46 -7.37 -3.72 -9.00
CA PRO A 46 -6.91 -5.10 -9.04
C PRO A 46 -5.66 -5.26 -8.17
N VAL A 47 -5.54 -6.44 -7.56
CA VAL A 47 -4.34 -6.87 -6.83
C VAL A 47 -3.72 -8.00 -7.64
N ASP A 48 -2.42 -7.91 -7.88
CA ASP A 48 -1.71 -8.88 -8.71
C ASP A 48 -1.89 -10.32 -8.15
N ASP A 49 -2.17 -11.24 -9.08
CA ASP A 49 -2.23 -12.68 -8.83
C ASP A 49 -0.87 -13.21 -8.38
N PHE A 50 -0.87 -14.34 -7.67
CA PHE A 50 0.40 -14.99 -7.35
C PHE A 50 0.28 -16.49 -7.14
N GLN A 51 1.42 -17.16 -7.36
CA GLN A 51 1.64 -18.54 -7.01
C GLN A 51 2.86 -18.63 -6.08
N HIS A 52 2.75 -19.43 -5.01
CA HIS A 52 3.83 -19.64 -4.06
C HIS A 52 3.82 -21.04 -3.47
N ASP A 53 5.01 -21.63 -3.34
CA ASP A 53 5.22 -22.95 -2.76
C ASP A 53 5.73 -22.82 -1.33
N PHE A 54 4.94 -23.28 -0.36
CA PHE A 54 5.32 -23.31 1.04
C PHE A 54 5.91 -24.67 1.42
N THR A 55 7.05 -24.66 2.10
CA THR A 55 7.59 -25.86 2.74
C THR A 55 7.05 -25.98 4.16
N VAL A 56 6.17 -26.95 4.39
CA VAL A 56 5.60 -27.26 5.71
C VAL A 56 6.20 -28.56 6.26
N SER A 57 6.38 -28.64 7.58
CA SER A 57 6.82 -29.89 8.23
C SER A 57 5.61 -30.63 8.79
N ILE A 58 5.42 -31.87 8.34
CA ILE A 58 4.35 -32.77 8.80
C ILE A 58 5.01 -34.02 9.35
N LEU A 59 4.83 -34.27 10.65
CA LEU A 59 5.45 -35.40 11.35
C LEU A 59 6.99 -35.48 11.16
N GLY A 60 7.65 -34.33 11.01
CA GLY A 60 9.10 -34.24 10.81
C GLY A 60 9.56 -34.33 9.35
N PHE A 61 8.65 -34.59 8.40
CA PHE A 61 8.98 -34.62 6.97
C PHE A 61 8.64 -33.28 6.29
N PRO A 62 9.55 -32.73 5.47
CA PRO A 62 9.27 -31.55 4.67
C PRO A 62 8.30 -31.93 3.54
N MET A 63 7.26 -31.14 3.39
CA MET A 63 6.20 -31.33 2.40
C MET A 63 5.92 -29.98 1.76
N THR A 64 5.61 -29.98 0.47
CA THR A 64 5.27 -28.75 -0.27
C THR A 64 3.77 -28.58 -0.35
N VAL A 65 3.29 -27.38 -0.02
CA VAL A 65 1.93 -26.91 -0.28
C VAL A 65 2.04 -25.77 -1.28
N SER A 66 1.50 -25.96 -2.49
CA SER A 66 1.44 -24.90 -3.49
C SER A 66 0.14 -24.14 -3.35
N LEU A 67 0.24 -22.81 -3.31
CA LEU A 67 -0.86 -21.86 -3.25
C LEU A 67 -0.87 -21.06 -4.54
N GLU A 68 -2.02 -20.97 -5.18
CA GLU A 68 -2.27 -20.14 -6.36
C GLU A 68 -3.54 -19.34 -6.11
N VAL A 69 -3.48 -18.02 -6.30
CA VAL A 69 -4.64 -17.13 -6.16
C VAL A 69 -4.75 -16.23 -7.36
N GLU A 70 -5.99 -16.03 -7.80
CA GLU A 70 -6.34 -15.28 -9.00
C GLU A 70 -7.52 -14.34 -8.75
N ASP A 71 -7.66 -13.35 -9.63
CA ASP A 71 -8.74 -12.36 -9.62
C ASP A 71 -8.81 -11.58 -8.29
N GLY A 72 -7.65 -11.06 -7.88
CA GLY A 72 -7.51 -10.22 -6.68
C GLY A 72 -8.10 -8.82 -6.85
N ALA A 73 -8.87 -8.35 -5.88
CA ALA A 73 -9.34 -6.96 -5.81
C ALA A 73 -9.18 -6.37 -4.40
N LEU A 74 -8.76 -5.10 -4.33
CA LEU A 74 -8.62 -4.38 -3.07
C LEU A 74 -9.93 -3.67 -2.71
N SER A 75 -10.33 -3.79 -1.46
CA SER A 75 -11.50 -3.14 -0.89
C SER A 75 -11.15 -2.38 0.39
N SER A 76 -12.12 -1.63 0.91
CA SER A 76 -12.00 -0.85 2.15
C SER A 76 -10.99 0.31 2.11
N LEU A 77 -10.66 0.79 0.90
CA LEU A 77 -9.80 1.96 0.65
C LEU A 77 -10.30 3.27 1.28
N LYS A 78 -11.61 3.40 1.48
CA LYS A 78 -12.25 4.57 2.12
C LYS A 78 -12.03 4.69 3.64
N SER A 79 -11.23 3.81 4.22
CA SER A 79 -10.94 3.82 5.66
C SER A 79 -9.65 4.55 6.01
N LEU A 80 -9.08 5.27 5.04
CA LEU A 80 -7.88 6.05 5.24
C LEU A 80 -8.18 7.24 6.15
N ALA A 81 -7.44 7.34 7.25
CA ALA A 81 -7.52 8.47 8.16
C ALA A 81 -6.11 8.96 8.49
N ARG A 82 -5.97 10.26 8.76
CA ARG A 82 -4.68 10.83 9.17
C ARG A 82 -4.30 10.29 10.57
N SER A 83 -3.07 9.80 10.72
CA SER A 83 -2.56 9.21 11.97
C SER A 83 -1.61 10.13 12.75
N GLY A 84 -1.26 11.28 12.19
CA GLY A 84 -0.39 12.27 12.82
C GLY A 84 -0.50 13.66 12.19
N PRO A 85 0.38 14.61 12.53
CA PRO A 85 0.41 15.92 11.87
C PRO A 85 0.71 15.77 10.37
N ALA A 86 0.01 16.56 9.55
CA ALA A 86 0.36 16.75 8.15
C ALA A 86 1.13 18.07 8.00
N MET A 87 2.26 18.02 7.31
CA MET A 87 3.13 19.16 7.09
C MET A 87 3.19 19.51 5.61
N GLU A 88 2.94 20.78 5.33
CA GLU A 88 3.13 21.35 4.01
C GLU A 88 4.32 22.30 4.06
N CYS A 89 5.29 22.10 3.18
CA CYS A 89 6.44 22.98 3.04
C CYS A 89 6.42 23.62 1.65
N SER A 90 6.62 24.93 1.58
CA SER A 90 6.55 25.68 0.32
C SER A 90 7.75 26.59 0.12
N THR A 91 8.14 26.72 -1.14
CA THR A 91 9.05 27.74 -1.67
C THR A 91 8.31 28.51 -2.78
N SER A 92 8.95 29.50 -3.41
CA SER A 92 8.29 30.24 -4.50
C SER A 92 7.91 29.38 -5.72
N ASN A 93 8.54 28.21 -5.89
CA ASN A 93 8.38 27.38 -7.08
C ASN A 93 7.84 25.97 -6.79
N PHE A 94 7.79 25.57 -5.51
CA PHE A 94 7.54 24.18 -5.13
C PHE A 94 6.80 24.09 -3.81
N GLN A 95 5.92 23.12 -3.71
CA GLN A 95 5.12 22.82 -2.54
C GLN A 95 5.15 21.31 -2.31
N THR A 96 5.46 20.89 -1.09
CA THR A 96 5.40 19.49 -0.68
C THR A 96 4.37 19.31 0.41
N LEU A 97 3.73 18.15 0.40
CA LEU A 97 2.94 17.63 1.50
C LEU A 97 3.61 16.34 1.97
N GLU A 98 3.76 16.18 3.28
CA GLU A 98 4.10 14.91 3.89
C GLU A 98 3.15 14.63 5.05
N ALA A 99 2.57 13.43 5.08
CA ALA A 99 1.67 13.02 6.13
C ALA A 99 1.69 11.50 6.33
N ASN A 100 1.41 11.10 7.57
CA ASN A 100 1.15 9.71 7.92
C ASN A 100 -0.35 9.48 8.06
N PHE A 101 -0.77 8.34 7.54
CA PHE A 101 -2.15 7.89 7.56
C PHE A 101 -2.22 6.47 8.09
N ILE A 102 -3.42 6.04 8.46
CA ILE A 102 -3.74 4.68 8.87
C ILE A 102 -5.01 4.26 8.14
N TYR A 103 -5.03 3.05 7.62
CA TYR A 103 -6.26 2.42 7.17
C TYR A 103 -6.87 1.63 8.32
N ASP A 104 -8.17 1.71 8.57
CA ASP A 104 -8.79 0.82 9.56
C ASP A 104 -8.66 -0.64 9.15
N VAL A 105 -8.85 -0.92 7.86
CA VAL A 105 -8.61 -2.22 7.23
C VAL A 105 -8.40 -2.04 5.73
N LEU A 106 -7.33 -2.63 5.20
CA LEU A 106 -7.20 -2.94 3.79
C LEU A 106 -7.46 -4.43 3.60
N GLN A 107 -8.35 -4.75 2.68
CA GLN A 107 -8.75 -6.13 2.41
C GLN A 107 -8.54 -6.44 0.93
N ALA A 108 -7.67 -7.39 0.62
CA ALA A 108 -7.54 -7.96 -0.71
C ALA A 108 -8.31 -9.29 -0.76
N ASP A 109 -9.28 -9.36 -1.65
CA ASP A 109 -10.11 -10.54 -1.86
C ASP A 109 -9.77 -11.17 -3.21
N TYR A 110 -9.44 -12.45 -3.20
CA TYR A 110 -9.20 -13.27 -4.37
C TYR A 110 -10.36 -14.24 -4.54
N VAL A 111 -11.03 -14.15 -5.69
CA VAL A 111 -12.23 -14.95 -5.99
C VAL A 111 -11.86 -16.41 -6.22
N ALA A 112 -10.69 -16.65 -6.83
CA ALA A 112 -10.19 -17.98 -7.12
C ALA A 112 -8.93 -18.29 -6.31
N LEU A 113 -8.95 -19.45 -5.67
CA LEU A 113 -7.85 -20.03 -4.91
C LEU A 113 -7.73 -21.48 -5.35
N THR A 114 -6.52 -21.90 -5.75
CA THR A 114 -6.16 -23.29 -5.98
C THR A 114 -5.04 -23.68 -5.02
N VAL A 115 -5.23 -24.78 -4.30
CA VAL A 115 -4.23 -25.33 -3.38
C VAL A 115 -3.88 -26.75 -3.78
N LYS A 116 -2.61 -27.00 -4.02
CA LYS A 116 -2.09 -28.33 -4.33
C LYS A 116 -1.25 -28.83 -3.15
N PHE A 117 -1.66 -29.96 -2.59
CA PHE A 117 -0.94 -30.62 -1.51
C PHE A 117 -0.98 -32.13 -1.69
N TRP A 118 0.20 -32.75 -1.80
CA TRP A 118 0.34 -34.19 -2.04
C TRP A 118 -0.36 -34.64 -3.33
N HIS A 119 -1.54 -35.26 -3.22
CA HIS A 119 -2.39 -35.68 -4.36
C HIS A 119 -3.75 -34.98 -4.34
N TRP A 120 -3.90 -33.94 -3.51
CA TRP A 120 -5.12 -33.17 -3.39
C TRP A 120 -4.98 -31.86 -4.13
N GLU A 121 -6.03 -31.51 -4.86
CA GLU A 121 -6.23 -30.20 -5.45
C GLU A 121 -7.54 -29.67 -4.85
N LEU A 122 -7.46 -28.55 -4.15
CA LEU A 122 -8.57 -27.94 -3.45
C LEU A 122 -8.80 -26.54 -4.02
N GLN A 123 -10.07 -26.18 -4.19
CA GLN A 123 -10.48 -24.88 -4.72
C GLN A 123 -11.23 -24.06 -3.65
N GLY A 124 -11.25 -22.75 -3.84
CA GLY A 124 -12.03 -21.86 -2.99
C GLY A 124 -11.72 -20.39 -3.23
N SER A 125 -11.72 -19.60 -2.15
CA SER A 125 -11.37 -18.18 -2.13
C SER A 125 -10.41 -17.83 -0.98
N PHE A 126 -9.68 -16.74 -1.16
CA PHE A 126 -8.70 -16.24 -0.20
C PHE A 126 -8.93 -14.76 0.06
N SER A 127 -8.84 -14.34 1.33
CA SER A 127 -8.91 -12.94 1.73
C SER A 127 -7.75 -12.61 2.66
N TYR A 128 -7.06 -11.53 2.33
CA TYR A 128 -5.97 -10.97 3.10
C TYR A 128 -6.40 -9.64 3.70
N ARG A 129 -6.27 -9.51 5.02
CA ARG A 129 -6.59 -8.27 5.73
C ARG A 129 -5.39 -7.74 6.47
N VAL A 130 -5.20 -6.44 6.43
CA VAL A 130 -4.11 -5.76 7.13
C VAL A 130 -4.55 -4.37 7.57
N ARG A 131 -3.98 -3.89 8.69
CA ARG A 131 -4.12 -2.50 9.16
C ARG A 131 -2.79 -1.77 9.01
N PRO A 132 -2.47 -1.24 7.82
CA PRO A 132 -1.21 -0.55 7.61
C PRO A 132 -1.27 0.92 8.04
N THR A 133 -0.16 1.38 8.61
CA THR A 133 0.17 2.80 8.66
C THR A 133 0.96 3.14 7.40
N VAL A 134 0.55 4.18 6.68
CA VAL A 134 1.16 4.58 5.41
C VAL A 134 1.76 5.98 5.53
N ASN A 135 2.94 6.16 4.95
CA ASN A 135 3.52 7.47 4.72
C ASN A 135 3.25 7.84 3.27
N LEU A 136 2.80 9.09 3.06
CA LEU A 136 2.50 9.64 1.75
C LEU A 136 3.16 11.01 1.63
N ALA A 137 3.88 11.23 0.54
CA ALA A 137 4.39 12.54 0.17
C ALA A 137 3.99 12.92 -1.25
N ILE A 138 3.53 14.17 -1.40
CA ILE A 138 3.19 14.78 -2.69
C ILE A 138 4.10 15.97 -2.92
N ALA A 139 4.56 16.10 -4.17
CA ALA A 139 5.24 17.28 -4.67
C ALA A 139 4.36 18.00 -5.68
N GLN A 140 4.39 19.32 -5.65
CA GLN A 140 3.74 20.18 -6.62
C GLN A 140 4.69 21.30 -7.05
N GLY A 141 4.94 21.40 -8.35
CA GLY A 141 5.79 22.43 -8.95
C GLY A 141 5.22 22.90 -10.27
N GLY A 142 4.90 24.20 -10.38
CA GLY A 142 4.22 24.74 -11.55
C GLY A 142 2.88 24.04 -11.82
N SER A 143 2.75 23.38 -12.98
CA SER A 143 1.57 22.57 -13.34
C SER A 143 1.69 21.09 -12.98
N GLU A 144 2.86 20.63 -12.53
CA GLU A 144 3.10 19.23 -12.20
C GLU A 144 2.76 18.96 -10.74
N CYS A 145 2.07 17.85 -10.49
CA CYS A 145 1.73 17.39 -9.16
C CYS A 145 1.83 15.87 -9.14
N THR A 146 2.71 15.34 -8.29
CA THR A 146 3.15 13.94 -8.30
C THR A 146 3.13 13.35 -6.89
N LEU A 147 2.80 12.07 -6.80
CA LEU A 147 3.00 11.28 -5.60
C LEU A 147 4.48 10.85 -5.55
N GLU A 148 5.28 11.51 -4.73
CA GLU A 148 6.73 11.27 -4.62
C GLU A 148 7.03 10.01 -3.82
N SER A 149 6.28 9.80 -2.73
CA SER A 149 6.45 8.62 -1.89
C SER A 149 5.10 8.06 -1.45
N PHE A 150 5.06 6.74 -1.41
CA PHE A 150 4.01 5.97 -0.77
C PHE A 150 4.61 4.69 -0.23
N SER A 151 4.52 4.49 1.08
CA SER A 151 5.12 3.31 1.72
C SER A 151 4.32 2.88 2.94
N PHE A 152 4.36 1.57 3.22
CA PHE A 152 3.87 1.04 4.48
C PHE A 152 4.96 1.20 5.53
N VAL A 153 4.66 1.98 6.56
CA VAL A 153 5.57 2.23 7.69
C VAL A 153 5.50 1.07 8.69
N ASN A 154 4.28 0.60 8.95
CA ASN A 154 4.02 -0.56 9.78
C ASN A 154 2.76 -1.27 9.29
N THR A 155 2.68 -2.57 9.54
CA THR A 155 1.52 -3.41 9.24
C THR A 155 1.13 -4.18 10.48
N ASP A 156 0.02 -3.77 11.10
CA ASP A 156 -0.53 -4.46 12.25
C ASP A 156 -1.69 -5.38 11.82
N ASN A 157 -1.97 -6.38 12.66
CA ASN A 157 -3.16 -7.24 12.55
C ASN A 157 -3.35 -7.87 11.17
N VAL A 158 -2.31 -8.59 10.70
CA VAL A 158 -2.40 -9.34 9.45
C VAL A 158 -3.25 -10.58 9.65
N GLU A 159 -4.30 -10.74 8.84
CA GLU A 159 -5.17 -11.91 8.84
C GLU A 159 -5.20 -12.58 7.47
N TYR A 160 -5.13 -13.90 7.49
CA TYR A 160 -5.25 -14.77 6.33
C TYR A 160 -6.50 -15.62 6.46
N ILE A 161 -7.47 -15.42 5.57
CA ILE A 161 -8.78 -16.08 5.61
C ILE A 161 -8.92 -16.95 4.37
N PHE A 162 -9.06 -18.25 4.59
CA PHE A 162 -9.27 -19.23 3.52
C PHE A 162 -10.70 -19.76 3.61
N LYS A 163 -11.39 -19.83 2.48
CA LYS A 163 -12.65 -20.54 2.34
C LYS A 163 -12.46 -21.58 1.25
N ILE A 164 -12.36 -22.85 1.64
CA ILE A 164 -12.20 -23.97 0.70
C ILE A 164 -13.58 -24.57 0.47
N ASP A 165 -13.96 -24.76 -0.79
CA ASP A 165 -15.32 -25.16 -1.19
C ASP A 165 -15.69 -26.57 -0.72
N GLU A 166 -14.68 -27.43 -0.55
CA GLU A 166 -14.89 -28.73 0.10
C GLU A 166 -15.09 -28.56 1.61
N THR A 167 -16.30 -28.83 2.10
CA THR A 167 -16.60 -29.01 3.53
C THR A 167 -16.05 -30.34 4.06
N THR A 168 -14.79 -30.65 3.78
CA THR A 168 -14.08 -31.85 4.21
C THR A 168 -13.02 -31.50 5.25
N TRP A 169 -12.63 -32.47 6.07
CA TRP A 169 -11.52 -32.33 7.03
C TRP A 169 -10.20 -31.94 6.33
N LYS A 170 -10.06 -32.24 5.02
CA LYS A 170 -8.90 -31.88 4.20
C LYS A 170 -8.80 -30.37 4.04
N GLY A 171 -9.89 -29.70 3.69
CA GLY A 171 -9.94 -28.24 3.58
C GLY A 171 -9.57 -27.56 4.91
N TRP A 172 -10.12 -28.06 6.03
CA TRP A 172 -9.75 -27.55 7.35
C TRP A 172 -8.25 -27.71 7.66
N LEU A 173 -7.66 -28.86 7.33
CA LEU A 173 -6.25 -29.14 7.57
C LEU A 173 -5.34 -28.25 6.71
N VAL A 174 -5.63 -28.19 5.41
CA VAL A 174 -4.85 -27.41 4.43
C VAL A 174 -4.96 -25.92 4.73
N GLY A 175 -6.16 -25.42 5.07
CA GLY A 175 -6.34 -24.03 5.48
C GLY A 175 -5.52 -23.67 6.73
N LYS A 176 -5.42 -24.58 7.70
CA LYS A 176 -4.53 -24.40 8.87
C LYS A 176 -3.05 -24.40 8.50
N MET A 177 -2.63 -25.26 7.58
CA MET A 177 -1.23 -25.32 7.11
C MET A 177 -0.84 -24.03 6.40
N LEU A 178 -1.67 -23.59 5.44
CA LEU A 178 -1.45 -22.35 4.69
C LEU A 178 -1.43 -21.13 5.60
N ARG A 179 -2.38 -21.02 6.54
CA ARG A 179 -2.39 -19.93 7.51
C ARG A 179 -1.09 -19.86 8.31
N ARG A 180 -0.62 -20.99 8.83
CA ARG A 180 0.66 -21.04 9.55
C ARG A 180 1.86 -20.73 8.66
N ALA A 181 1.84 -21.19 7.42
CA ALA A 181 2.91 -20.93 6.46
C ALA A 181 2.99 -19.44 6.13
N LEU A 182 1.85 -18.77 5.91
CA LEU A 182 1.79 -17.32 5.70
C LEU A 182 2.12 -16.52 6.97
N GLU A 183 1.70 -16.96 8.15
CA GLU A 183 2.09 -16.30 9.41
C GLU A 183 3.61 -16.36 9.65
N LYS A 184 4.29 -17.40 9.16
CA LYS A 184 5.73 -17.59 9.32
C LYS A 184 6.55 -16.94 8.20
N ASP A 185 6.16 -17.20 6.96
CA ASP A 185 6.93 -16.90 5.74
C ASP A 185 6.17 -15.90 4.82
N GLY A 186 5.11 -15.25 5.32
CA GLY A 186 4.27 -14.34 4.54
C GLY A 186 5.02 -13.15 3.95
N GLY A 187 6.10 -12.71 4.61
CA GLY A 187 7.00 -11.68 4.06
C GLY A 187 7.76 -12.09 2.79
N ALA A 188 7.86 -13.40 2.50
CA ALA A 188 8.44 -13.91 1.26
C ALA A 188 7.42 -14.02 0.11
N THR A 189 6.13 -13.79 0.39
CA THR A 189 5.08 -13.75 -0.63
C THR A 189 4.97 -12.36 -1.24
N PRO A 190 4.56 -12.22 -2.52
CA PRO A 190 4.37 -10.92 -3.15
C PRO A 190 3.14 -10.16 -2.61
N LEU A 191 2.32 -10.77 -1.76
CA LEU A 191 1.02 -10.27 -1.32
C LEU A 191 1.08 -8.84 -0.76
N LEU A 192 2.00 -8.57 0.17
CA LEU A 192 2.12 -7.24 0.76
C LEU A 192 2.51 -6.19 -0.29
N THR A 193 3.42 -6.54 -1.18
CA THR A 193 3.88 -5.69 -2.28
C THR A 193 2.75 -5.41 -3.28
N SER A 194 1.97 -6.42 -3.64
CA SER A 194 0.81 -6.27 -4.53
C SER A 194 -0.26 -5.37 -3.92
N VAL A 195 -0.55 -5.52 -2.62
CA VAL A 195 -1.49 -4.65 -1.90
C VAL A 195 -0.97 -3.23 -1.79
N LEU A 196 0.31 -3.05 -1.47
CA LEU A 196 0.97 -1.74 -1.44
C LEU A 196 0.85 -1.03 -2.81
N LYS A 197 1.14 -1.74 -3.89
CA LYS A 197 1.06 -1.21 -5.26
C LYS A 197 -0.37 -0.79 -5.60
N ALA A 198 -1.38 -1.62 -5.32
CA ALA A 198 -2.78 -1.28 -5.56
C ALA A 198 -3.24 -0.06 -4.73
N ALA A 199 -2.83 0.01 -3.46
CA ALA A 199 -3.11 1.15 -2.59
C ALA A 199 -2.40 2.43 -3.08
N GLN A 200 -1.15 2.32 -3.53
CA GLN A 200 -0.39 3.43 -4.11
C GLN A 200 -1.06 3.98 -5.36
N THR A 201 -1.47 3.12 -6.29
CA THR A 201 -2.19 3.54 -7.52
C THR A 201 -3.49 4.27 -7.18
N THR A 202 -4.19 3.83 -6.15
CA THR A 202 -5.40 4.50 -5.65
C THR A 202 -5.08 5.88 -5.08
N ALA A 203 -4.06 5.98 -4.21
CA ALA A 203 -3.63 7.26 -3.64
C ALA A 203 -3.16 8.24 -4.74
N ASP A 204 -2.41 7.75 -5.72
CA ASP A 204 -1.95 8.55 -6.86
C ASP A 204 -3.09 9.01 -7.77
N SER A 205 -4.21 8.28 -7.81
CA SER A 205 -5.35 8.64 -8.64
C SER A 205 -6.29 9.61 -7.92
N TYR A 206 -6.72 9.28 -6.70
CA TYR A 206 -7.81 9.99 -6.03
C TYR A 206 -7.32 11.02 -5.02
N PHE A 207 -6.38 10.64 -4.15
CA PHE A 207 -5.85 11.55 -3.13
C PHE A 207 -5.04 12.67 -3.80
N ARG A 208 -4.15 12.32 -4.74
CA ARG A 208 -3.39 13.31 -5.50
C ARG A 208 -4.33 14.23 -6.29
N GLN A 209 -5.34 13.70 -6.98
CA GLN A 209 -6.32 14.54 -7.69
C GLN A 209 -7.01 15.52 -6.73
N ALA A 210 -7.51 15.05 -5.59
CA ALA A 210 -8.18 15.89 -4.61
C ALA A 210 -7.25 16.96 -3.99
N TRP A 211 -5.96 16.67 -3.82
CA TRP A 211 -4.97 17.61 -3.32
C TRP A 211 -4.60 18.69 -4.35
N CYS A 212 -4.26 18.25 -5.56
CA CYS A 212 -3.71 19.10 -6.61
C CYS A 212 -4.78 19.90 -7.36
N GLN A 213 -6.00 19.37 -7.42
CA GLN A 213 -7.17 19.98 -8.06
C GLN A 213 -8.36 19.90 -7.11
N PRO A 214 -8.40 20.78 -6.08
CA PRO A 214 -9.51 20.76 -5.13
C PRO A 214 -10.82 20.97 -5.86
N LEU A 215 -11.82 20.12 -5.60
CA LEU A 215 -13.18 20.31 -6.08
C LEU A 215 -13.72 21.58 -5.41
N VAL A 216 -13.86 22.66 -6.20
CA VAL A 216 -14.43 23.95 -5.77
C VAL A 216 -15.94 23.85 -5.63
#